data_AF-A0A1B6B8H5-F1
#
_entry.id   AF-A0A1B6B8H5-F1
#
_cell.length_a   1.000
_cell.length_b   1.000
_cell.length_c   1.000
_cell.angle_alpha   90.00
_cell.angle_beta   90.00
_cell.angle_gamma   90.00
#
_symmetry.space_group_name_H-M   'P 1'
#
loop_
_entity.id
_entity.type
_entity.pdbx_description
1 polymer ?
#
loop_
_entity_poly.entity_id
_entity_poly.type
_entity_poly.pdbx_seq_one_letter_code
_entity_poly.pdbx_strand_id
1 'polypeptide(L)'
;MNSKNREILLELLQDADDFATLKKRYAASVGKVFRLFDRFDMLDPYSTPIAIDFEKRSMQLLGFKTLKYYVLSKEDIIVSKLGIYSNKDQEDIEALIKDCNIELLNHLIQSVMDREDFSERVKCEFIQNSKLLREKYNV
;
A
#
# COMPACT_ATOMS: atom_id res chain seq x y z
N MET A 1 -9.33 -12.37 -23.78
CA MET A 1 -9.80 -11.70 -22.54
C MET A 1 -11.26 -12.05 -22.32
N ASN A 2 -11.61 -12.55 -21.14
CA ASN A 2 -13.00 -12.81 -20.75
C ASN A 2 -13.81 -11.50 -20.83
N SER A 3 -15.08 -11.54 -21.26
CA SER A 3 -15.85 -10.32 -21.61
C SER A 3 -15.89 -9.30 -20.47
N LYS A 4 -15.92 -9.80 -19.23
CA LYS A 4 -15.92 -9.02 -17.99
C LYS A 4 -14.64 -8.21 -17.76
N ASN A 5 -13.48 -8.74 -18.15
CA ASN A 5 -12.20 -8.01 -18.01
C ASN A 5 -12.08 -6.88 -19.03
N ARG A 6 -12.71 -7.06 -20.20
CA ARG A 6 -12.79 -6.01 -21.22
C ARG A 6 -13.74 -4.89 -20.77
N GLU A 7 -14.84 -5.24 -20.13
CA GLU A 7 -15.83 -4.30 -19.61
C GLU A 7 -15.24 -3.44 -18.48
N ILE A 8 -14.56 -4.05 -17.50
CA ILE A 8 -13.86 -3.33 -16.43
C ILE A 8 -12.77 -2.40 -17.00
N LEU A 9 -12.01 -2.86 -18.00
CA LEU A 9 -10.99 -2.03 -18.64
C LEU A 9 -11.60 -0.82 -19.35
N LEU A 10 -12.76 -0.99 -19.99
CA LEU A 10 -13.48 0.10 -20.66
C LEU A 10 -14.06 1.10 -19.65
N GLU A 11 -14.58 0.64 -18.51
CA GLU A 11 -15.04 1.50 -17.41
C GLU A 11 -13.88 2.33 -16.84
N LEU A 12 -12.72 1.71 -16.57
CA LEU A 12 -11.54 2.41 -16.06
C LEU A 12 -10.98 3.44 -17.05
N LEU A 13 -10.97 3.11 -18.34
CA LEU A 13 -10.55 4.04 -19.40
C LEU A 13 -11.53 5.22 -19.54
N GLN A 14 -12.83 4.94 -19.38
CA GLN A 14 -13.86 5.96 -19.45
C GLN A 14 -13.82 6.89 -18.22
N ASP A 15 -13.61 6.36 -17.03
CA ASP A 15 -13.39 7.14 -15.81
C ASP A 15 -12.14 8.04 -15.92
N ALA A 16 -11.08 7.54 -16.55
CA ALA A 16 -9.86 8.31 -16.79
C ALA A 16 -10.08 9.46 -17.81
N ASP A 17 -10.81 9.20 -18.89
CA ASP A 17 -11.17 10.22 -19.89
C ASP A 17 -12.17 11.25 -19.33
N ASP A 18 -13.11 10.80 -18.50
CA ASP A 18 -14.05 11.67 -17.78
C ASP A 18 -13.30 12.55 -16.78
N PHE A 19 -12.32 12.00 -16.06
CA PHE A 19 -11.44 12.76 -15.18
C PHE A 19 -10.58 13.78 -15.94
N ALA A 20 -10.01 13.39 -17.09
CA ALA A 20 -9.24 14.30 -17.95
C ALA A 20 -10.11 15.42 -18.54
N THR A 21 -11.37 15.10 -18.88
CA THR A 21 -12.36 16.06 -19.39
C THR A 21 -12.85 17.01 -18.30
N LEU A 22 -13.07 16.50 -17.07
CA LEU A 22 -13.30 17.32 -15.88
C LEU A 22 -12.16 18.33 -15.72
N LYS A 23 -10.89 17.86 -15.70
CA LYS A 23 -9.70 18.71 -15.49
C LYS A 23 -9.59 19.87 -16.48
N LYS A 24 -10.06 19.71 -17.73
CA LYS A 24 -10.06 20.75 -18.77
C LYS A 24 -11.18 21.80 -18.61
N ARG A 25 -12.27 21.48 -17.91
CA ARG A 25 -13.48 22.32 -17.85
C ARG A 25 -13.61 23.20 -16.61
N TYR A 26 -12.73 23.04 -15.61
CA TYR A 26 -12.81 23.87 -14.39
C TYR A 26 -11.97 25.14 -14.43
N ALA A 27 -12.42 26.14 -13.69
CA ALA A 27 -11.65 27.33 -13.36
C ALA A 27 -10.30 26.96 -12.72
N ALA A 28 -9.27 27.79 -12.95
CA ALA A 28 -7.90 27.57 -12.48
C ALA A 28 -7.75 27.32 -10.97
N SER A 29 -8.75 27.71 -10.16
CA SER A 29 -8.85 27.40 -8.73
C SER A 29 -9.05 25.90 -8.44
N VAL A 30 -9.79 25.17 -9.28
CA VAL A 30 -10.01 23.72 -9.13
C VAL A 30 -8.80 22.93 -9.65
N GLY A 31 -8.07 23.47 -10.63
CA GLY A 31 -6.77 22.93 -11.04
C GLY A 31 -5.71 22.89 -9.93
N LYS A 32 -5.86 23.71 -8.86
CA LYS A 32 -5.04 23.59 -7.64
C LYS A 32 -5.48 22.40 -6.77
N VAL A 33 -6.78 22.09 -6.74
CA VAL A 33 -7.32 20.92 -6.04
C VAL A 33 -6.86 19.63 -6.72
N PHE A 34 -6.91 19.54 -8.05
CA PHE A 34 -6.36 18.38 -8.78
C PHE A 34 -4.84 18.23 -8.68
N ARG A 35 -4.09 19.32 -8.46
CA ARG A 35 -2.65 19.26 -8.14
C ARG A 35 -2.36 18.70 -6.74
N LEU A 36 -3.30 18.79 -5.81
CA LEU A 36 -3.24 18.01 -4.57
C LEU A 36 -3.41 16.52 -4.87
N PHE A 37 -4.17 16.18 -5.93
CA PHE A 37 -4.33 14.80 -6.41
C PHE A 37 -3.19 14.21 -7.23
N ASP A 38 -2.37 15.03 -7.90
CA ASP A 38 -1.13 14.60 -8.57
C ASP A 38 -0.05 14.06 -7.59
N ARG A 39 -0.25 14.20 -6.27
CA ARG A 39 0.69 13.74 -5.22
C ARG A 39 0.20 12.51 -4.44
N PHE A 40 -0.83 11.82 -4.91
CA PHE A 40 -1.23 10.57 -4.27
C PHE A 40 -0.39 9.43 -4.83
N ASP A 41 0.46 8.87 -3.98
CA ASP A 41 1.12 7.60 -4.23
C ASP A 41 0.06 6.52 -4.22
N MET A 42 -0.30 6.01 -5.39
CA MET A 42 -1.26 4.92 -5.51
C MET A 42 -0.55 3.65 -5.08
N LEU A 43 -1.18 2.89 -4.17
CA LEU A 43 -0.67 1.58 -3.78
C LEU A 43 -0.58 0.70 -5.04
N ASP A 44 0.64 0.39 -5.44
CA ASP A 44 0.93 -0.55 -6.51
C ASP A 44 1.35 -1.89 -5.88
N PRO A 45 0.48 -2.92 -5.93
CA PRO A 45 0.80 -4.23 -5.38
C PRO A 45 2.02 -4.89 -6.03
N TYR A 46 2.43 -4.46 -7.25
CA TYR A 46 3.61 -4.98 -7.95
C TYR A 46 4.95 -4.49 -7.38
N SER A 47 4.93 -3.34 -6.69
CA SER A 47 6.12 -2.73 -6.10
C SER A 47 6.04 -2.60 -4.57
N THR A 48 4.87 -2.87 -3.98
CA THR A 48 4.64 -2.74 -2.53
C THR A 48 4.39 -4.10 -1.87
N PRO A 49 5.24 -4.54 -0.94
CA PRO A 49 5.05 -5.80 -0.23
C PRO A 49 4.03 -5.61 0.90
N ILE A 50 2.75 -5.73 0.57
CA ILE A 50 1.63 -5.68 1.52
C ILE A 50 0.84 -6.99 1.47
N ALA A 51 0.27 -7.43 2.59
CA ALA A 51 -0.53 -8.64 2.63
C ALA A 51 -1.88 -8.41 1.92
N ILE A 52 -2.33 -9.34 1.05
CA ILE A 52 -3.47 -9.14 0.12
C ILE A 52 -4.77 -8.68 0.82
N ASP A 53 -5.00 -9.12 2.05
CA ASP A 53 -6.20 -8.84 2.83
C ASP A 53 -6.02 -7.73 3.86
N PHE A 54 -5.03 -6.85 3.67
CA PHE A 54 -4.71 -5.71 4.55
C PHE A 54 -5.93 -4.83 4.86
N GLU A 55 -6.87 -4.72 3.91
CA GLU A 55 -8.10 -3.94 4.09
C GLU A 55 -8.92 -4.40 5.29
N LYS A 56 -8.95 -5.71 5.56
CA LYS A 56 -9.68 -6.30 6.71
C LYS A 56 -9.05 -5.94 8.05
N ARG A 57 -7.77 -5.56 8.05
CA ARG A 57 -7.01 -5.13 9.22
C ARG A 57 -6.83 -3.62 9.29
N SER A 58 -7.40 -2.89 8.33
CA SER A 58 -7.38 -1.43 8.36
C SER A 58 -8.47 -0.88 9.29
N MET A 59 -8.14 0.20 9.99
CA MET A 59 -9.07 0.92 10.85
C MET A 59 -9.52 2.21 10.18
N GLN A 60 -10.83 2.42 10.07
CA GLN A 60 -11.35 3.70 9.59
C GLN A 60 -11.16 4.78 10.66
N LEU A 61 -10.57 5.92 10.27
CA LEU A 61 -10.54 7.11 11.12
C LEU A 61 -11.89 7.81 11.08
N LEU A 62 -12.45 8.02 12.27
CA LEU A 62 -13.70 8.74 12.46
C LEU A 62 -13.44 10.25 12.57
N GLY A 63 -14.47 11.06 12.34
CA GLY A 63 -14.40 12.53 12.43
C GLY A 63 -14.23 13.25 11.09
N PHE A 64 -14.04 12.52 9.99
CA PHE A 64 -13.97 13.07 8.63
C PHE A 64 -15.30 12.85 7.90
N LYS A 65 -15.82 13.90 7.26
CA LYS A 65 -17.15 13.88 6.61
C LYS A 65 -17.10 13.63 5.11
N THR A 66 -16.02 14.05 4.45
CA THR A 66 -15.93 14.07 2.98
C THR A 66 -15.28 12.82 2.42
N LEU A 67 -14.20 12.37 3.05
CA LEU A 67 -13.44 11.19 2.63
C LEU A 67 -13.37 10.21 3.79
N LYS A 68 -13.39 8.92 3.45
CA LYS A 68 -13.12 7.85 4.41
C LYS A 68 -11.62 7.62 4.43
N TYR A 69 -11.02 7.77 5.61
CA TYR A 69 -9.59 7.54 5.82
C TYR A 69 -9.43 6.22 6.55
N TYR A 70 -8.48 5.42 6.11
CA TYR A 70 -8.15 4.13 6.70
C TYR A 70 -6.67 4.12 7.06
N VAL A 71 -6.36 3.52 8.22
CA VAL A 71 -4.98 3.34 8.69
C VAL A 71 -4.73 1.84 8.78
N LEU A 72 -3.62 1.40 8.22
CA LEU A 72 -3.17 0.01 8.30
C LEU A 72 -2.84 -0.40 9.73
N SER A 73 -2.91 -1.71 10.00
CA SER A 73 -2.38 -2.26 11.24
C SER A 73 -0.87 -2.00 11.36
N LYS A 74 -0.33 -2.03 12.57
CA LYS A 74 1.12 -1.84 12.78
C LYS A 74 1.91 -2.92 12.05
N GLU A 75 1.38 -4.14 12.05
CA GLU A 75 1.93 -5.31 11.39
C GLU A 75 1.98 -5.11 9.86
N ASP A 76 0.88 -4.69 9.24
CA ASP A 76 0.85 -4.41 7.79
C ASP A 76 1.78 -3.24 7.42
N ILE A 77 1.91 -2.22 8.29
CA ILE A 77 2.87 -1.12 8.08
C ILE A 77 4.31 -1.64 8.10
N ILE A 78 4.67 -2.44 9.12
CA ILE A 78 6.02 -3.04 9.21
C ILE A 78 6.32 -3.86 7.96
N VAL A 79 5.38 -4.72 7.54
CA VAL A 79 5.53 -5.55 6.34
C VAL A 79 5.75 -4.69 5.10
N SER A 80 4.97 -3.62 4.91
CA SER A 80 5.12 -2.71 3.76
C SER A 80 6.51 -2.06 3.66
N LYS A 81 7.18 -1.87 4.80
CA LYS A 81 8.48 -1.22 4.92
C LYS A 81 9.67 -2.15 4.63
N LEU A 82 9.46 -3.47 4.68
CA LEU A 82 10.52 -4.45 4.42
C LEU A 82 10.94 -4.52 2.94
N GLY A 83 10.17 -3.96 2.02
CA GLY A 83 10.54 -3.91 0.59
C GLY A 83 11.77 -3.07 0.31
N ILE A 84 12.01 -2.03 1.11
CA ILE A 84 13.16 -1.11 0.95
C ILE A 84 14.04 -1.19 2.20
N TYR A 85 13.43 -1.11 3.39
CA TYR A 85 14.11 -1.18 4.69
C TYR A 85 15.20 -0.11 4.88
N SER A 86 14.90 1.13 4.46
CA SER A 86 15.79 2.28 4.64
C SER A 86 16.01 2.63 6.11
N ASN A 87 16.98 3.49 6.43
CA ASN A 87 17.21 3.94 7.82
C ASN A 87 15.94 4.49 8.48
N LYS A 88 15.15 5.28 7.74
CA LYS A 88 13.87 5.79 8.23
C LYS A 88 12.87 4.67 8.49
N ASP A 89 12.83 3.67 7.61
CA ASP A 89 11.97 2.51 7.81
C ASP A 89 12.37 1.69 9.03
N GLN A 90 13.67 1.54 9.28
CA GLN A 90 14.17 0.85 10.47
C GLN A 90 13.78 1.58 11.75
N GLU A 91 13.87 2.91 11.78
CA GLU A 91 13.40 3.75 12.89
C GLU A 91 11.89 3.59 13.13
N ASP A 92 11.09 3.66 12.06
CA ASP A 92 9.64 3.46 12.13
C ASP A 92 9.29 2.05 12.67
N ILE A 93 9.98 1.02 12.18
CA ILE A 93 9.79 -0.37 12.63
C ILE A 93 10.18 -0.52 14.10
N GLU A 94 11.27 0.09 14.54
CA GLU A 94 11.72 0.04 15.93
C GLU A 94 10.71 0.67 16.90
N ALA A 95 9.96 1.69 16.44
CA ALA A 95 8.85 2.25 17.20
C ALA A 95 7.62 1.34 17.21
N LEU A 96 7.27 0.75 16.05
CA LEU A 96 6.04 -0.03 15.89
C LEU A 96 6.12 -1.44 16.51
N ILE A 97 7.30 -2.07 16.46
CA ILE A 97 7.47 -3.48 16.84
C ILE A 97 7.25 -3.74 18.34
N LYS A 98 7.41 -2.71 19.19
CA LYS A 98 7.28 -2.81 20.65
C LYS A 98 5.90 -3.29 21.12
N ASP A 99 4.85 -2.94 20.37
CA ASP A 99 3.46 -3.28 20.68
C ASP A 99 2.83 -4.12 19.56
N CYS A 100 3.66 -4.83 18.80
CA CYS A 100 3.25 -5.60 17.64
C CYS A 100 2.85 -7.01 18.03
N ASN A 101 1.80 -7.55 17.40
CA ASN A 101 1.52 -8.97 17.48
C ASN A 101 2.50 -9.74 16.60
N ILE A 102 3.53 -10.33 17.24
CA ILE A 102 4.63 -11.05 16.59
C ILE A 102 4.13 -12.25 15.77
N GLU A 103 3.13 -12.99 16.26
CA GLU A 103 2.56 -14.14 15.53
C GLU A 103 1.89 -13.68 14.24
N LEU A 104 1.08 -12.61 14.32
CA LEU A 104 0.43 -12.02 13.16
C LEU A 104 1.48 -11.46 12.18
N LEU A 105 2.46 -10.72 12.66
CA LEU A 105 3.53 -10.16 11.83
C LEU A 105 4.26 -11.27 11.04
N ASN A 106 4.63 -12.37 11.68
CA ASN A 106 5.25 -13.50 11.00
C ASN A 106 4.35 -14.12 9.93
N HIS A 107 3.07 -14.27 10.26
CA HIS A 107 2.09 -14.78 9.31
C HIS A 107 1.98 -13.87 8.07
N LEU A 108 1.93 -12.54 8.27
CA LEU A 108 1.88 -11.57 7.18
C LEU A 108 3.16 -11.56 6.34
N ILE A 109 4.33 -11.64 6.99
CA ILE A 109 5.62 -11.76 6.28
C ILE A 109 5.60 -12.99 5.37
N GLN A 110 5.18 -14.14 5.91
CA GLN A 110 5.11 -15.38 5.13
C GLN A 110 4.10 -15.24 3.97
N SER A 111 2.92 -14.68 4.23
CA SER A 111 1.92 -14.42 3.20
C SER A 111 2.47 -13.58 2.04
N VAL A 112 3.30 -12.57 2.33
CA VAL A 112 3.93 -11.75 1.29
C VAL A 112 5.10 -12.47 0.61
N MET A 113 5.86 -13.32 1.31
CA MET A 113 6.89 -14.16 0.67
C MET A 113 6.29 -15.13 -0.36
N ASP A 114 5.09 -15.65 -0.08
CA ASP A 114 4.39 -16.61 -0.92
C ASP A 114 3.69 -15.97 -2.13
N ARG A 115 3.56 -14.64 -2.15
CA ARG A 115 3.00 -13.89 -3.28
C ARG A 115 3.91 -13.98 -4.52
N GLU A 116 3.30 -14.12 -5.69
CA GLU A 116 4.00 -14.20 -6.99
C GLU A 116 3.81 -12.93 -7.84
N ASP A 117 3.01 -11.98 -7.36
CA ASP A 117 2.45 -10.86 -8.13
C ASP A 117 3.21 -9.53 -7.97
N PHE A 118 4.48 -9.56 -7.56
CA PHE A 118 5.33 -8.38 -7.42
C PHE A 118 6.79 -8.64 -7.83
N SER A 119 7.53 -7.58 -8.20
CA SER A 119 8.81 -7.72 -8.91
C SER A 119 9.83 -8.60 -8.18
N GLU A 120 10.59 -9.41 -8.93
CA GLU A 120 11.61 -10.31 -8.36
C GLU A 120 12.64 -9.57 -7.51
N ARG A 121 13.00 -8.34 -7.92
CA ARG A 121 13.91 -7.49 -7.16
C ARG A 121 13.34 -7.16 -5.78
N VAL A 122 12.11 -6.64 -5.73
CA VAL A 122 11.45 -6.28 -4.46
C VAL A 122 11.24 -7.53 -3.60
N LYS A 123 10.92 -8.68 -4.21
CA LYS A 123 10.80 -9.95 -3.50
C LYS A 123 12.12 -10.40 -2.86
N CYS A 124 13.23 -10.31 -3.60
CA CYS A 124 14.56 -10.62 -3.07
C CYS A 124 14.93 -9.69 -1.90
N GLU A 125 14.75 -8.38 -2.06
CA GLU A 125 15.00 -7.37 -1.02
C GLU A 125 14.13 -7.65 0.22
N PHE A 126 12.83 -7.87 0.02
CA PHE A 126 11.89 -8.21 1.08
C PHE A 126 12.30 -9.46 1.88
N ILE A 127 12.71 -10.54 1.20
CA ILE A 127 13.14 -11.78 1.86
C ILE A 127 14.41 -11.55 2.69
N GLN A 128 15.38 -10.80 2.16
CA GLN A 128 16.61 -10.49 2.89
C GLN A 128 16.31 -9.62 4.12
N ASN A 129 15.52 -8.57 3.95
CA ASN A 129 15.16 -7.65 5.02
C ASN A 129 14.30 -8.33 6.09
N SER A 130 13.43 -9.26 5.70
CA SER A 130 12.67 -10.08 6.64
C SER A 130 13.60 -10.90 7.54
N LYS A 131 14.68 -11.50 7.00
CA LYS A 131 15.66 -12.23 7.82
C LYS A 131 16.34 -11.31 8.84
N LEU A 132 16.76 -10.12 8.42
CA LEU A 132 17.37 -9.12 9.31
C LEU A 132 16.42 -8.69 10.44
N LEU A 133 15.14 -8.52 10.12
CA LEU A 133 14.11 -8.21 11.12
C LEU A 133 13.99 -9.33 12.17
N ARG A 134 13.93 -10.59 11.72
CA ARG A 134 13.84 -11.77 12.59
C ARG A 134 15.06 -11.87 13.51
N GLU A 135 16.26 -11.68 12.97
CA GLU A 135 17.51 -11.67 13.74
C GLU A 135 17.55 -10.56 14.80
N LYS A 136 17.09 -9.36 14.47
CA LYS A 136 17.15 -8.19 15.38
C LYS A 136 16.12 -8.25 16.49
N TYR A 137 14.91 -8.74 16.21
CA TYR A 137 13.76 -8.63 17.12
C TYR A 137 13.18 -9.98 17.58
N ASN A 138 13.81 -11.10 17.20
CA ASN A 138 13.37 -12.47 17.52
C ASN A 138 11.91 -12.72 17.10
N VAL A 139 11.59 -12.21 15.91
CA VAL A 139 10.33 -12.42 15.17
C VAL A 139 10.46 -13.74 14.43
#